data_AF-A0AAV4NHZ0-F1
#
_entry.id   AF-A0AAV4NHZ0-F1
#
_cell.length_a   1.000
_cell.length_b   1.000
_cell.length_c   1.000
_cell.angle_alpha   90.00
_cell.angle_beta   90.00
_cell.angle_gamma   90.00
#
_symmetry.space_group_name_H-M   'P 1'
#
loop_
_entity.id
_entity.type
_entity.pdbx_description
1 polymer ?
#
loop_
_entity_poly.entity_id
_entity_poly.type
_entity_poly.pdbx_seq_one_letter_code
_entity_poly.pdbx_strand_id
1 'polypeptide(L)'
;MYTEGLNPKVERLYPSVAFPVPRKTPMISNLIRWNHEHSFHVPVYTPVIRGFRREFHFDREDSYLLEYRVGGRSLFPPSALLLLAWEALAEKQQRSFEEMPVVLKNVKILKEIVINPTSE
;
A
#
# COMPACT_ATOMS: atom_id res chain seq x y z
N MET A 1 31.21 26.05 -13.98
CA MET A 1 31.72 24.75 -14.47
C MET A 1 30.95 23.60 -13.82
N TYR A 2 31.07 23.32 -12.51
CA TYR A 2 30.32 22.23 -11.87
C TYR A 2 28.80 22.40 -11.93
N THR A 3 28.28 23.62 -11.73
CA THR A 3 26.85 23.94 -11.89
C THR A 3 26.35 23.75 -13.32
N GLU A 4 27.25 23.85 -14.29
CA GLU A 4 26.97 23.63 -15.72
C GLU A 4 27.14 22.15 -16.12
N GLY A 5 27.33 21.24 -15.15
CA GLY A 5 27.52 19.81 -15.39
C GLY A 5 28.93 19.39 -15.84
N LEU A 6 29.91 20.30 -15.87
CA LEU A 6 31.30 19.97 -16.20
C LEU A 6 32.02 19.36 -14.98
N ASN A 7 32.92 18.39 -15.21
CA ASN A 7 33.66 17.70 -14.15
C ASN A 7 35.19 17.85 -14.29
N PRO A 8 35.77 19.05 -14.04
CA PRO A 8 37.21 19.25 -14.09
C PRO A 8 37.93 18.51 -12.94
N LYS A 9 39.13 17.99 -13.22
CA LYS A 9 39.99 17.26 -12.26
C LYS A 9 40.80 18.22 -11.39
N VAL A 10 40.12 18.96 -10.52
CA VAL A 10 40.73 19.99 -9.65
C VAL A 10 41.75 19.42 -8.67
N GLU A 11 41.68 18.14 -8.35
CA GLU A 11 42.64 17.46 -7.48
C GLU A 11 44.08 17.52 -8.01
N ARG A 12 44.27 17.70 -9.32
CA ARG A 12 45.60 17.82 -9.95
C ARG A 12 46.24 19.20 -9.78
N LEU A 13 45.48 20.19 -9.31
CA LEU A 13 45.97 21.54 -9.08
C LEU A 13 46.71 21.66 -7.74
N TYR A 14 46.59 20.66 -6.87
CA TYR A 14 47.18 20.62 -5.54
C TYR A 14 48.09 19.40 -5.38
N PRO A 15 49.02 19.43 -4.40
CA PRO A 15 49.82 18.26 -4.05
C PRO A 15 48.94 17.05 -3.68
N SER A 16 49.46 15.85 -3.94
CA SER A 16 48.76 14.59 -3.63
C SER A 16 48.45 14.47 -2.14
N VAL A 17 47.24 14.02 -1.81
CA VAL A 17 46.80 13.76 -0.44
C VAL A 17 47.22 12.35 -0.02
N ALA A 18 47.79 12.21 1.17
CA ALA A 18 48.13 10.92 1.74
C ALA A 18 46.88 10.27 2.39
N PHE A 19 46.66 9.00 2.05
CA PHE A 19 45.61 8.17 2.64
C PHE A 19 46.23 7.07 3.51
N PRO A 20 45.53 6.59 4.56
CA PRO A 20 44.17 6.96 4.97
C PRO A 20 44.09 8.35 5.62
N VAL A 21 42.89 8.93 5.62
CA VAL A 21 42.66 10.23 6.26
C VAL A 21 42.86 10.16 7.79
N PRO A 22 43.22 11.26 8.46
CA PRO A 22 43.36 11.30 9.91
C PRO A 22 42.07 10.91 10.66
N ARG A 23 42.22 10.33 11.86
CA ARG A 23 41.09 9.85 12.70
C ARG A 23 40.07 10.92 13.08
N LYS A 24 40.45 12.19 13.08
CA LYS A 24 39.56 13.33 13.41
C LYS A 24 38.85 13.93 12.19
N THR A 25 38.97 13.31 11.02
CA THR A 25 38.28 13.75 9.80
C THR A 25 36.77 13.60 10.02
N PRO A 26 35.96 14.67 9.82
CA PRO A 26 34.51 14.61 10.01
C PRO A 26 33.82 13.58 9.11
N MET A 27 32.68 13.07 9.58
CA MET A 27 31.83 12.17 8.80
C MET A 27 31.09 12.95 7.70
N ILE A 28 30.92 12.33 6.52
CA ILE A 28 30.21 12.94 5.38
C ILE A 28 28.71 12.59 5.38
N SER A 29 28.32 11.47 5.99
CA SER A 29 26.96 10.89 5.85
C SER A 29 25.82 11.82 6.28
N ASN A 30 26.02 12.63 7.31
CA ASN A 30 25.01 13.55 7.84
C ASN A 30 24.83 14.83 7.00
N LEU A 31 25.73 15.10 6.05
CA LEU A 31 25.66 16.26 5.15
C LEU A 31 24.86 15.95 3.89
N ILE A 32 24.73 14.67 3.53
CA ILE A 32 23.99 14.23 2.35
C ILE A 32 22.52 14.09 2.72
N ARG A 33 21.64 14.80 2.00
CA ARG A 33 20.18 14.74 2.18
C ARG A 33 19.53 14.26 0.90
N TRP A 34 18.49 13.45 1.05
CA TRP A 34 17.63 12.97 -0.03
C TRP A 34 16.26 13.63 0.07
N ASN A 35 15.52 13.69 -1.04
CA ASN A 35 14.11 14.07 -0.98
C ASN A 35 13.30 12.89 -0.41
N HIS A 36 12.75 13.06 0.80
CA HIS A 36 11.92 12.07 1.50
C HIS A 36 10.42 12.36 1.40
N GLU A 37 9.99 13.13 0.40
CA GLU A 37 8.58 13.50 0.17
C GLU A 37 7.66 12.29 -0.05
N HIS A 38 8.16 11.21 -0.66
CA HIS A 38 7.39 9.99 -0.86
C HIS A 38 7.67 8.94 0.21
N SER A 39 6.60 8.44 0.84
CA SER A 39 6.64 7.34 1.80
C SER A 39 6.35 6.00 1.12
N PHE A 40 6.94 4.93 1.64
CA PHE A 40 6.67 3.56 1.22
C PHE A 40 5.90 2.80 2.29
N HIS A 41 5.20 1.74 1.88
CA HIS A 41 4.50 0.87 2.83
C HIS A 41 5.52 0.20 3.78
N VAL A 42 5.33 0.42 5.07
CA VAL A 42 6.10 -0.24 6.14
C VAL A 42 5.20 -1.26 6.81
N PRO A 43 5.57 -2.56 6.84
CA PRO A 43 4.77 -3.58 7.50
C PRO A 43 4.55 -3.23 8.97
N VAL A 44 3.30 -3.04 9.36
CA VAL A 44 2.92 -2.86 10.77
C VAL A 44 2.67 -4.23 11.36
N TYR A 45 3.22 -4.50 12.54
CA TYR A 45 2.90 -5.73 13.26
C TYR A 45 1.40 -5.72 13.61
N THR A 46 0.64 -6.58 12.92
CA THR A 46 -0.74 -6.90 13.30
C THR A 46 -0.75 -8.33 13.84
N PRO A 47 -1.41 -8.60 14.97
CA PRO A 47 -1.56 -9.97 15.45
C PRO A 47 -2.19 -10.82 14.36
N VAL A 48 -1.70 -12.05 14.20
CA VAL A 48 -2.24 -12.98 13.20
C VAL A 48 -3.69 -13.27 13.56
N ILE A 49 -4.62 -12.60 12.87
CA ILE A 49 -6.03 -12.94 12.94
C ILE A 49 -6.17 -14.27 12.21
N ARG A 50 -6.51 -15.34 12.94
CA ARG A 50 -6.88 -16.61 12.31
C ARG A 50 -8.28 -16.43 11.71
N GLY A 51 -8.36 -16.21 10.41
CA GLY A 51 -9.64 -16.10 9.69
C GLY A 51 -9.52 -15.41 8.33
N PHE A 52 -10.61 -15.43 7.57
CA PHE A 52 -10.74 -14.75 6.28
C PHE A 52 -10.61 -13.23 6.46
N ARG A 53 -9.70 -12.61 5.70
CA ARG A 53 -9.54 -11.15 5.61
C ARG A 53 -9.41 -10.76 4.15
N ARG A 54 -10.25 -9.82 3.71
CA ARG A 54 -10.16 -9.17 2.41
C ARG A 54 -10.02 -7.67 2.60
N GLU A 55 -9.00 -7.09 2.00
CA GLU A 55 -8.80 -5.64 1.92
C GLU A 55 -9.34 -5.16 0.58
N PHE A 56 -9.95 -3.97 0.58
CA PHE A 56 -10.54 -3.36 -0.61
C PHE A 56 -9.77 -2.10 -1.00
N HIS A 57 -9.37 -2.02 -2.25
CA HIS A 57 -8.61 -0.90 -2.82
C HIS A 57 -9.46 -0.14 -3.84
N PHE A 58 -10.25 0.81 -3.33
CA PHE A 58 -11.21 1.57 -4.13
C PHE A 58 -10.57 2.56 -5.12
N ASP A 59 -9.28 2.85 -4.98
CA ASP A 59 -8.47 3.67 -5.90
C ASP A 59 -7.97 2.88 -7.12
N ARG A 60 -8.12 1.54 -7.11
CA ARG A 60 -7.57 0.64 -8.14
C ARG A 60 -8.58 -0.43 -8.53
N GLU A 61 -8.35 -1.66 -8.07
CA GLU A 61 -8.99 -2.89 -8.52
C GLU A 61 -10.47 -2.97 -8.10
N ASP A 62 -10.81 -2.38 -6.94
CA ASP A 62 -12.16 -2.42 -6.38
C ASP A 62 -12.97 -1.14 -6.66
N SER A 63 -12.48 -0.29 -7.59
CA SER A 63 -13.14 0.97 -7.96
C SER A 63 -14.56 0.77 -8.49
N TYR A 64 -14.87 -0.37 -9.12
CA TYR A 64 -16.21 -0.73 -9.59
C TYR A 64 -17.27 -0.75 -8.48
N LEU A 65 -16.86 -0.97 -7.21
CA LEU A 65 -17.79 -0.95 -6.07
C LEU A 65 -18.30 0.47 -5.78
N LEU A 66 -17.59 1.52 -6.21
CA LEU A 66 -18.01 2.91 -6.06
C LEU A 66 -19.15 3.31 -7.01
N GLU A 67 -19.39 2.52 -8.06
CA GLU A 67 -20.44 2.77 -9.06
C GLU A 67 -21.83 2.44 -8.52
N TYR A 68 -21.93 1.57 -7.51
CA TYR A 68 -23.20 1.28 -6.85
C TYR A 68 -23.63 2.45 -5.95
N ARG A 69 -24.51 3.30 -6.49
CA ARG A 69 -24.98 4.51 -5.83
C ARG A 69 -26.47 4.49 -5.55
N VAL A 70 -26.84 4.81 -4.32
CA VAL A 70 -28.23 4.96 -3.88
C VAL A 70 -28.37 6.31 -3.19
N GLY A 71 -29.27 7.17 -3.70
CA GLY A 71 -29.43 8.52 -3.18
C GLY A 71 -28.16 9.37 -3.23
N GLY A 72 -27.33 9.19 -4.28
CA GLY A 72 -26.09 9.95 -4.49
C GLY A 72 -24.88 9.50 -3.66
N ARG A 73 -25.04 8.49 -2.80
CA ARG A 73 -23.95 7.94 -1.98
C ARG A 73 -23.48 6.61 -2.55
N SER A 74 -22.17 6.40 -2.60
CA SER A 74 -21.58 5.10 -2.91
C SER A 74 -21.76 4.16 -1.72
N LEU A 75 -22.49 3.07 -1.94
CA LEU A 75 -22.75 2.05 -0.93
C LEU A 75 -22.02 0.77 -1.32
N PHE A 76 -21.64 -0.03 -0.33
CA PHE A 76 -21.16 -1.37 -0.58
C PHE A 76 -22.34 -2.25 -1.02
N PRO A 77 -22.31 -2.88 -2.20
CA PRO A 77 -23.44 -3.65 -2.70
C PRO A 77 -23.83 -4.82 -1.77
N PRO A 78 -25.12 -5.02 -1.50
CA PRO A 78 -25.64 -6.23 -0.85
C PRO A 78 -25.09 -7.54 -1.42
N SER A 79 -24.97 -7.64 -2.74
CA SER A 79 -24.44 -8.82 -3.44
C SER A 79 -22.97 -9.08 -3.12
N ALA A 80 -22.17 -8.03 -2.96
CA ALA A 80 -20.76 -8.16 -2.60
C ALA A 80 -20.58 -8.71 -1.18
N LEU A 81 -21.50 -8.39 -0.25
CA LEU A 81 -21.51 -9.02 1.10
C LEU A 81 -21.80 -10.52 1.04
N LEU A 82 -22.68 -10.95 0.15
CA LEU A 82 -22.96 -12.37 -0.05
C LEU A 82 -21.75 -13.10 -0.63
N LEU A 83 -21.05 -12.48 -1.59
CA LEU A 83 -19.82 -13.01 -2.15
C LEU A 83 -18.72 -13.12 -1.08
N LEU A 84 -18.53 -12.10 -0.25
CA LEU A 84 -17.60 -12.13 0.88
C LEU A 84 -17.89 -13.28 1.85
N ALA A 85 -19.17 -13.49 2.19
CA ALA A 85 -19.57 -14.60 3.05
C ALA A 85 -19.28 -15.96 2.40
N TRP A 86 -19.43 -16.07 1.08
CA TRP A 86 -19.11 -17.27 0.32
C TRP A 86 -17.61 -17.53 0.25
N GLU A 87 -16.80 -16.52 -0.09
CA GLU A 87 -15.34 -16.60 -0.10
C GLU A 87 -14.80 -16.98 1.29
N ALA A 88 -15.34 -16.39 2.36
CA ALA A 88 -14.96 -16.72 3.73
C ALA A 88 -15.27 -18.18 4.10
N LEU A 89 -16.41 -18.71 3.65
CA LEU A 89 -16.74 -20.12 3.83
C LEU A 89 -15.80 -21.02 3.02
N ALA A 90 -15.47 -20.63 1.78
CA ALA A 90 -14.61 -21.40 0.91
C ALA A 90 -13.18 -21.48 1.46
N GLU A 91 -12.63 -20.36 1.94
CA GLU A 91 -11.31 -20.31 2.58
C GLU A 91 -11.27 -21.20 3.82
N LYS A 92 -12.30 -21.13 4.67
CA LYS A 92 -12.42 -22.01 5.84
C LYS A 92 -12.41 -23.50 5.45
N GLN A 93 -13.02 -23.84 4.31
CA GLN A 93 -13.09 -25.20 3.79
C GLN A 93 -11.89 -25.59 2.92
N GLN A 94 -10.91 -24.67 2.73
CA GLN A 94 -9.74 -24.84 1.86
C GLN A 94 -10.12 -25.24 0.43
N ARG A 95 -11.16 -24.61 -0.13
CA ARG A 95 -11.63 -24.81 -1.50
C ARG A 95 -11.72 -23.48 -2.23
N SER A 96 -11.68 -23.53 -3.57
CA SER A 96 -12.09 -22.39 -4.37
C SER A 96 -13.59 -22.14 -4.19
N PHE A 97 -14.00 -20.88 -4.10
CA PHE A 97 -15.42 -20.54 -4.01
C PHE A 97 -16.17 -20.95 -5.29
N GLU A 98 -15.51 -20.92 -6.46
CA GLU A 98 -16.07 -21.32 -7.75
C GLU A 98 -16.50 -22.80 -7.79
N GLU A 99 -15.81 -23.65 -7.03
CA GLU A 99 -16.08 -25.10 -6.96
C GLU A 99 -17.04 -25.47 -5.82
N MET A 100 -17.49 -24.48 -5.04
CA MET A 100 -18.28 -24.71 -3.84
C MET A 100 -19.64 -24.04 -3.97
N PRO A 101 -20.62 -24.65 -4.66
CA PRO A 101 -21.96 -24.08 -4.75
C PRO A 101 -22.58 -23.93 -3.35
N VAL A 102 -23.15 -22.75 -3.09
CA VAL A 102 -23.78 -22.43 -1.80
C VAL A 102 -25.26 -22.11 -1.96
N VAL A 103 -26.03 -22.40 -0.90
CA VAL A 103 -27.43 -21.97 -0.78
C VAL A 103 -27.54 -21.05 0.42
N LEU A 104 -27.76 -19.78 0.16
CA LEU A 104 -28.00 -18.75 1.18
C LEU A 104 -29.50 -18.74 1.52
N LYS A 105 -29.86 -18.91 2.79
CA LYS A 105 -31.27 -18.88 3.26
C LYS A 105 -31.43 -17.88 4.37
N ASN A 106 -32.60 -17.21 4.41
CA ASN A 106 -32.99 -16.27 5.46
C ASN A 106 -31.95 -15.16 5.72
N VAL A 107 -31.28 -14.68 4.66
CA VAL A 107 -30.29 -13.60 4.80
C VAL A 107 -31.00 -12.29 5.12
N LYS A 108 -30.48 -11.58 6.12
CA LYS A 108 -30.90 -10.22 6.48
C LYS A 108 -29.68 -9.33 6.54
N ILE A 109 -29.69 -8.26 5.76
CA ILE A 109 -28.68 -7.22 5.81
C ILE A 109 -29.17 -6.18 6.81
N LEU A 110 -28.43 -6.01 7.90
CA LEU A 110 -28.86 -5.16 9.02
C LEU A 110 -28.59 -3.68 8.78
N LYS A 111 -27.54 -3.37 8.01
CA LYS A 111 -27.09 -2.01 7.80
C LYS A 111 -26.41 -1.88 6.44
N GLU A 112 -26.64 -0.74 5.79
CA GLU A 112 -25.88 -0.31 4.62
C GLU A 112 -24.47 0.13 5.03
N ILE A 113 -23.48 -0.23 4.21
CA ILE A 113 -22.10 0.20 4.39
C ILE A 113 -21.86 1.33 3.39
N VAL A 114 -21.57 2.53 3.90
CA VAL A 114 -21.21 3.67 3.06
C VAL A 114 -19.72 3.59 2.76
N ILE A 115 -19.36 3.67 1.48
CA ILE A 115 -17.96 3.76 1.07
C ILE A 115 -17.61 5.24 0.99
N ASN A 116 -16.69 5.67 1.85
CA ASN A 116 -16.11 7.01 1.78
C ASN A 116 -14.74 6.87 1.11
N PRO A 117 -14.63 7.11 -0.21
CA PRO A 117 -13.31 7.16 -0.82
C PRO A 117 -12.52 8.28 -0.15
N THR A 118 -11.34 7.96 0.35
CA THR A 118 -10.42 8.95 0.89
C THR A 118 -10.16 9.96 -0.24
N SER A 119 -10.59 11.20 -0.05
CA SER A 119 -10.17 12.28 -0.94
C SER A 119 -8.68 12.47 -0.70
N GLU A 120 -7.86 12.25 -1.72
CA GLU A 120 -6.48 12.75 -1.73
C GLU A 120 -6.46 14.28 -1.59
#